data_AF-A0A9E2Z8J1-F1
#
_entry.id   AF-A0A9E2Z8J1-F1
#
_cell.length_a   1.000
_cell.length_b   1.000
_cell.length_c   1.000
_cell.angle_alpha   90.00
_cell.angle_beta   90.00
_cell.angle_gamma   90.00
#
_symmetry.space_group_name_H-M   'P 1'
#
loop_
_entity.id
_entity.type
_entity.pdbx_description
1 polymer ?
#
loop_
_entity_poly.entity_id
_entity_poly.type
_entity_poly.pdbx_seq_one_letter_code
_entity_poly.pdbx_strand_id
1 'polypeptide(L)'
;MPDRAFTDAELDAAIEAITNPERLREAQDLVAQAAPSLQRVLAEALADGGWFDLAHEQAVREAAGTDDAQQRIRAVRKLLAEETRLGMLVGVAVGFELARELGHAPNATSSKED
;
A
#
# COMPACT_ATOMS: atom_id res chain seq x y z
N MET A 1 8.69 -20.07 9.97
CA MET A 1 8.86 -20.86 8.73
C MET A 1 10.06 -20.30 8.00
N PRO A 2 10.97 -21.09 7.42
CA PRO A 2 12.07 -20.51 6.64
C PRO A 2 11.46 -19.72 5.47
N ASP A 3 12.01 -18.54 5.17
CA ASP A 3 11.65 -17.74 3.99
C ASP A 3 11.93 -18.56 2.73
N ARG A 4 10.92 -19.32 2.28
CA ARG A 4 10.94 -19.95 0.97
C ARG A 4 10.73 -18.85 -0.05
N ALA A 5 11.69 -18.67 -0.96
CA ALA A 5 11.48 -17.87 -2.16
C ALA A 5 10.37 -18.52 -2.99
N PHE A 6 9.34 -17.73 -3.34
CA PHE A 6 8.27 -18.15 -4.24
C PHE A 6 8.82 -18.27 -5.67
N THR A 7 8.30 -19.23 -6.43
CA THR A 7 8.58 -19.36 -7.88
C THR A 7 7.71 -18.40 -8.68
N ASP A 8 8.13 -18.03 -9.90
CA ASP A 8 7.36 -17.17 -10.80
C ASP A 8 5.95 -17.73 -11.06
N ALA A 9 5.81 -19.05 -11.22
CA ALA A 9 4.52 -19.70 -11.42
C ALA A 9 3.61 -19.63 -10.18
N GLU A 10 4.17 -19.70 -8.97
CA GLU A 10 3.41 -19.49 -7.73
C GLU A 10 2.96 -18.03 -7.60
N LEU A 11 3.81 -17.08 -8.02
CA LEU A 11 3.48 -15.66 -8.03
C LEU A 11 2.36 -15.34 -9.02
N ASP A 12 2.47 -15.84 -10.26
CA ASP A 12 1.45 -15.63 -11.30
C ASP A 12 0.09 -16.22 -10.89
N ALA A 13 0.08 -17.44 -10.33
CA ALA A 13 -1.13 -18.07 -9.83
C ALA A 13 -1.76 -17.27 -8.68
N ALA A 14 -0.95 -16.69 -7.80
CA ALA A 14 -1.44 -15.82 -6.73
C ALA A 14 -2.04 -14.51 -7.29
N ILE A 15 -1.40 -13.89 -8.29
CA ILE A 15 -1.90 -12.69 -8.97
C ILE A 15 -3.25 -12.99 -9.62
N GLU A 16 -3.36 -14.09 -10.36
CA GLU A 16 -4.60 -14.52 -11.01
C GLU A 16 -5.72 -14.74 -9.98
N ALA A 17 -5.39 -15.39 -8.86
CA ALA A 17 -6.33 -15.64 -7.78
C ALA A 17 -6.83 -14.35 -7.10
N ILE A 18 -6.02 -13.29 -7.03
CA ILE A 18 -6.38 -11.96 -6.50
C ILE A 18 -7.24 -11.18 -7.49
N THR A 19 -7.04 -11.36 -8.80
CA THR A 19 -7.89 -10.73 -9.82
C THR A 19 -9.33 -11.26 -9.86
N ASN A 20 -9.66 -12.31 -9.08
CA ASN A 20 -11.05 -12.69 -8.83
C ASN A 20 -11.80 -11.53 -8.14
N PRO A 21 -12.84 -10.94 -8.78
CA PRO A 21 -13.53 -9.75 -8.26
C PRO A 21 -14.17 -9.94 -6.89
N GLU A 22 -14.61 -11.15 -6.55
CA GLU A 22 -15.26 -11.47 -5.29
C GLU A 22 -14.24 -11.51 -4.15
N ARG A 23 -13.09 -12.16 -4.38
CA ARG A 23 -12.00 -12.23 -3.40
C ARG A 23 -11.37 -10.87 -3.14
N LEU A 24 -11.23 -10.06 -4.19
CA LEU A 24 -10.74 -8.69 -4.03
C LEU A 24 -11.71 -7.83 -3.22
N ARG A 25 -13.02 -8.01 -3.43
CA ARG A 25 -14.05 -7.28 -2.68
C ARG A 25 -14.06 -7.65 -1.20
N GLU A 26 -13.97 -8.94 -0.87
CA GLU A 26 -13.85 -9.39 0.52
C GLU A 26 -12.63 -8.79 1.22
N ALA A 27 -11.48 -8.76 0.54
CA ALA A 27 -10.27 -8.12 1.06
C ALA A 27 -10.46 -6.60 1.24
N GLN A 28 -11.13 -5.93 0.30
CA GLN A 28 -11.45 -4.50 0.39
C GLN A 28 -12.37 -4.19 1.58
N ASP A 29 -13.39 -5.03 1.83
CA ASP A 29 -14.31 -4.84 2.95
C ASP A 29 -13.60 -5.01 4.31
N LEU A 30 -12.69 -5.98 4.40
CA LEU A 30 -11.84 -6.18 5.58
C LEU A 30 -10.93 -4.97 5.84
N VAL A 31 -10.28 -4.46 4.79
CA VAL A 31 -9.45 -3.25 4.86
C VAL A 31 -10.29 -2.03 5.23
N ALA A 32 -11.51 -1.90 4.69
CA ALA A 32 -12.41 -0.80 4.99
C ALA A 32 -12.82 -0.77 6.47
N GLN A 33 -13.04 -1.93 7.09
CA GLN A 33 -13.31 -2.04 8.53
C GLN A 33 -12.11 -1.63 9.39
N ALA A 34 -10.89 -1.96 8.94
CA ALA A 34 -9.64 -1.59 9.62
C ALA A 34 -9.12 -0.19 9.23
N ALA A 35 -9.78 0.49 8.28
CA ALA A 35 -9.28 1.68 7.61
C ALA A 35 -8.85 2.82 8.56
N PRO A 36 -9.57 3.16 9.64
CA PRO A 36 -9.15 4.25 10.52
C PRO A 36 -7.81 3.98 11.23
N SER A 37 -7.52 2.71 11.53
CA SER A 37 -6.24 2.33 12.15
C SER A 37 -5.14 2.18 11.11
N LEU A 38 -5.45 1.62 9.94
CA LEU A 38 -4.50 1.50 8.84
C LEU A 38 -4.10 2.86 8.25
N GLN A 39 -5.04 3.82 8.16
CA GLN A 39 -4.74 5.17 7.71
C GLN A 39 -3.69 5.86 8.58
N ARG A 40 -3.69 5.64 9.90
CA ARG A 40 -2.66 6.19 10.79
C ARG A 40 -1.28 5.59 10.49
N VAL A 41 -1.20 4.27 10.35
CA VAL A 41 0.05 3.56 10.01
C VAL A 41 0.56 4.00 8.63
N LEU A 42 -0.33 4.13 7.64
CA LEU A 42 0.03 4.59 6.30
C LEU A 42 0.53 6.04 6.33
N ALA A 43 -0.13 6.93 7.07
CA ALA A 43 0.29 8.32 7.20
C ALA A 43 1.67 8.44 7.87
N GLU A 44 1.93 7.67 8.93
CA GLU A 44 3.24 7.61 9.57
C GLU A 44 4.31 7.04 8.62
N ALA A 45 4.04 5.93 7.92
CA ALA A 45 4.98 5.34 6.98
C ALA A 45 5.33 6.29 5.80
N LEU A 46 4.35 7.05 5.32
CA LEU A 46 4.54 8.06 4.27
C LEU A 46 5.36 9.25 4.77
N ALA A 47 5.15 9.68 6.01
CA ALA A 47 5.91 10.76 6.64
C ALA A 47 7.35 10.35 6.98
N ASP A 48 7.55 9.20 7.63
CA ASP A 48 8.86 8.70 8.06
C ASP A 48 9.76 8.28 6.90
N GLY A 49 9.17 7.80 5.80
CA GLY A 49 9.92 7.45 4.59
C GLY A 49 10.42 8.67 3.80
N GLY A 50 10.09 9.89 4.22
CA GLY A 50 10.48 11.12 3.50
C GLY A 50 9.84 11.22 2.11
N TRP A 51 8.74 10.52 1.86
CA TRP A 51 8.12 10.44 0.53
C TRP A 51 7.38 11.74 0.15
N PHE A 52 6.90 12.47 1.16
CA PHE A 52 6.32 13.81 1.03
C PHE A 52 7.24 14.85 1.69
N ASP A 53 8.49 14.89 1.23
CA ASP A 53 9.50 15.78 1.78
C ASP A 53 9.48 17.19 1.13
N LEU A 54 10.51 17.97 1.45
CA LEU A 54 10.75 19.30 0.89
C LEU A 54 10.83 19.31 -0.65
N ALA A 55 11.26 18.21 -1.28
CA ALA A 55 11.34 18.12 -2.74
C ALA A 55 9.94 17.96 -3.36
N HIS A 56 9.05 17.20 -2.72
CA HIS A 56 7.64 17.13 -3.12
C HIS A 56 6.94 18.49 -3.00
N GLU A 57 7.08 19.16 -1.86
CA GLU A 57 6.53 20.50 -1.62
C GLU A 57 7.06 21.54 -2.62
N GLN A 58 8.31 21.41 -3.04
CA GLN A 58 8.88 22.25 -4.07
C GLN A 58 8.29 21.95 -5.45
N ALA A 59 8.13 20.67 -5.80
CA ALA A 59 7.53 20.27 -7.08
C ALA A 59 6.06 20.71 -7.19
N VAL A 60 5.31 20.67 -6.08
CA VAL A 60 3.94 21.22 -6.02
C VAL A 60 3.94 22.73 -6.26
N ARG A 61 4.83 23.48 -5.60
CA ARG A 61 4.97 24.94 -5.81
C ARG A 61 5.36 25.28 -7.24
N GLU A 62 6.30 24.55 -7.85
CA GLU A 62 6.72 24.73 -9.24
C GLU A 62 5.57 24.45 -10.22
N ALA A 63 4.82 23.37 -10.00
CA ALA A 63 3.65 23.05 -10.82
C ALA A 63 2.57 24.15 -10.69
N ALA A 64 2.26 24.59 -9.47
CA ALA A 64 1.25 25.62 -9.20
C ALA A 64 1.63 27.00 -9.78
N GLY A 65 2.92 27.36 -9.73
CA GLY A 65 3.45 28.62 -10.26
C GLY A 65 3.67 28.64 -11.77
N THR A 66 3.41 27.55 -12.48
CA THR A 66 3.56 27.49 -13.93
C THR A 66 2.49 28.33 -14.63
N ASP A 67 2.88 29.35 -15.40
CA ASP A 67 1.94 30.27 -16.09
C ASP A 67 1.11 29.56 -17.18
N ASP A 68 1.77 28.78 -18.04
CA ASP A 68 1.12 28.03 -19.12
C ASP A 68 0.19 26.94 -18.55
N ALA A 69 -1.11 27.07 -18.86
CA ALA A 69 -2.13 26.16 -18.34
C ALA A 69 -1.92 24.69 -18.76
N GLN A 70 -1.44 24.43 -19.97
CA GLN A 70 -1.18 23.07 -20.45
C GLN A 70 0.07 22.48 -19.81
N GLN A 71 1.11 23.28 -19.60
CA GLN A 71 2.29 22.86 -18.85
C GLN A 71 1.96 22.55 -17.39
N ARG A 72 1.16 23.41 -16.75
CA ARG A 72 0.67 23.21 -15.38
C ARG A 72 -0.12 21.90 -15.25
N ILE A 73 -1.06 21.63 -16.16
CA ILE A 73 -1.82 20.37 -16.16
C ILE A 73 -0.90 19.16 -16.31
N ARG A 74 0.12 19.23 -17.18
CA ARG A 74 1.10 18.13 -17.33
C ARG A 74 1.91 17.91 -16.06
N ALA A 75 2.37 18.98 -15.42
CA ALA A 75 3.12 18.90 -14.16
C ALA A 75 2.27 18.28 -13.04
N VAL A 76 1.03 18.73 -12.88
CA VAL A 76 0.09 18.17 -11.89
C VAL A 76 -0.20 16.69 -12.16
N ARG A 77 -0.43 16.29 -13.42
CA ARG A 77 -0.64 14.88 -13.77
C ARG A 77 0.56 14.00 -13.45
N LYS A 78 1.78 14.53 -13.64
CA LYS A 78 3.01 13.83 -13.29
C LYS A 78 3.07 13.59 -11.78
N LEU A 79 2.84 14.64 -10.98
CA LEU A 79 2.79 14.54 -9.52
C LEU A 79 1.78 13.50 -9.05
N LEU A 80 0.55 13.55 -9.55
CA LEU A 80 -0.50 12.58 -9.20
C LEU A 80 -0.12 11.13 -9.55
N ALA A 81 0.54 10.92 -10.69
CA ALA A 81 1.00 9.58 -11.09
C ALA A 81 2.12 9.07 -10.17
N GLU A 82 3.02 9.95 -9.75
CA GLU A 82 4.08 9.63 -8.79
C GLU A 82 3.49 9.32 -7.40
N GLU A 83 2.60 10.16 -6.89
CA GLU A 83 1.89 9.92 -5.62
C GLU A 83 1.10 8.61 -5.63
N THR A 84 0.39 8.33 -6.72
CA THR A 84 -0.37 7.07 -6.85
C THR A 84 0.56 5.86 -6.81
N ARG A 85 1.70 5.93 -7.50
CA ARG A 85 2.71 4.86 -7.48
C ARG A 85 3.27 4.66 -6.06
N LEU A 86 3.58 5.75 -5.37
CA LEU A 86 4.10 5.70 -4.00
C LEU A 86 3.07 5.14 -3.02
N GLY A 87 1.83 5.63 -3.06
CA GLY A 87 0.74 5.13 -2.24
C GLY A 87 0.48 3.63 -2.45
N MET A 88 0.58 3.15 -3.69
CA MET A 88 0.50 1.73 -4.00
C MET A 88 1.66 0.94 -3.40
N LEU A 89 2.90 1.41 -3.54
CA LEU A 89 4.08 0.74 -2.98
C LEU A 89 4.00 0.64 -1.44
N VAL A 90 3.67 1.74 -0.77
CA VAL A 90 3.52 1.76 0.70
C VAL A 90 2.35 0.90 1.14
N GLY A 91 1.20 1.00 0.46
CA GLY A 91 0.02 0.18 0.78
C GLY A 91 0.31 -1.32 0.68
N VAL A 92 1.03 -1.75 -0.36
CA VAL A 92 1.45 -3.15 -0.53
C VAL A 92 2.43 -3.57 0.56
N ALA A 93 3.44 -2.75 0.88
CA ALA A 93 4.41 -3.06 1.93
C ALA A 93 3.75 -3.21 3.31
N VAL A 94 2.86 -2.27 3.68
CA VAL A 94 2.08 -2.36 4.93
C VAL A 94 1.17 -3.59 4.93
N GLY A 95 0.57 -3.94 3.79
CA GLY A 95 -0.21 -5.17 3.64
C GLY A 95 0.60 -6.45 3.88
N PHE A 96 1.83 -6.52 3.35
CA PHE A 96 2.74 -7.64 3.58
C PHE A 96 3.14 -7.77 5.06
N GLU A 97 3.52 -6.67 5.71
CA GLU A 97 3.88 -6.69 7.13
C GLU A 97 2.69 -7.04 8.02
N LEU A 98 1.49 -6.53 7.72
CA LEU A 98 0.28 -6.91 8.43
C LEU A 98 -0.01 -8.41 8.29
N ALA A 99 0.10 -8.96 7.08
CA ALA A 99 -0.10 -10.39 6.85
C ALA A 99 0.95 -11.24 7.59
N ARG A 100 2.21 -10.78 7.62
CA ARG A 100 3.26 -11.39 8.45
C ARG A 100 2.86 -11.37 9.92
N GLU A 101 2.52 -10.21 10.47
CA GLU A 101 2.21 -10.08 11.91
C GLU A 101 1.02 -10.96 12.32
N LEU A 102 -0.04 -10.98 11.50
CA LEU A 102 -1.21 -11.85 11.71
C LEU A 102 -0.85 -13.35 11.56
N GLY A 103 0.07 -13.70 10.68
CA GLY A 103 0.57 -15.07 10.51
C GLY A 103 1.52 -15.55 11.61
N HIS A 104 2.13 -14.62 12.37
CA HIS A 104 2.95 -14.92 13.55
C HIS A 104 2.13 -14.98 14.84
N ALA A 105 0.88 -14.53 14.83
CA ALA A 105 -0.02 -14.64 15.97
C ALA A 105 -0.13 -16.13 16.37
N PRO A 106 0.29 -16.53 17.58
CA PRO A 106 0.22 -17.91 17.99
C PRO A 106 -1.25 -18.33 17.99
N ASN A 107 -1.56 -19.46 17.34
CA ASN A 107 -2.87 -20.09 17.38
C ASN A 107 -3.34 -20.18 18.84
N ALA A 108 -4.24 -19.29 19.24
CA ALA A 108 -4.87 -19.28 20.55
C ALA A 108 -5.92 -20.39 20.62
N THR A 109 -5.51 -21.64 20.44
CA THR A 109 -6.29 -22.87 20.67
C THR A 109 -5.35 -24.03 20.97
N SER A 110 -4.68 -23.96 22.11
CA SER A 110 -4.17 -25.15 22.81
C SER A 110 -4.40 -25.00 24.32
N SER A 111 -5.67 -25.08 24.71
CA SER A 111 -6.17 -25.29 26.07
C SER A 111 -7.64 -25.63 25.89
N LYS A 112 -8.23 -26.73 26.32
CA LYS A 112 -7.90 -27.85 27.22
C LYS A 112 -9.00 -28.86 26.96
N GLU A 113 -8.71 -30.17 26.98
CA GLU A 113 -9.58 -31.15 27.62
C GLU A 113 -8.78 -32.45 27.77
N ASP A 114 -8.29 -32.64 28.99
CA ASP A 114 -7.91 -33.93 29.56
C ASP A 114 -9.16 -34.77 29.83
#